data_AF-A0A1Q4USX2-F1
#
_entry.id   AF-A0A1Q4USX2-F1
#
_cell.length_a   1.000
_cell.length_b   1.000
_cell.length_c   1.000
_cell.angle_alpha   90.00
_cell.angle_beta   90.00
_cell.angle_gamma   90.00
#
_symmetry.space_group_name_H-M   'P 1'
#
loop_
_entity.id
_entity.type
_entity.pdbx_description
1 polymer ?
#
loop_
_entity_poly.entity_id
_entity_poly.type
_entity_poly.pdbx_seq_one_letter_code
_entity_poly.pdbx_strand_id
1 'polypeptide(L)' 'MTGFDGIIGLIILIADIWAIINVFGSGASTGSKILWTILILVLPVVGLIIWFFAGPRSSRA' A
#
# COMPACT_ATOMS: atom_id res chain seq x y z
N MET A 1 13.49 20.97 -9.42
CA MET A 1 12.34 20.26 -10.02
C MET A 1 12.85 19.54 -11.27
N THR A 2 13.59 18.47 -11.07
CA THR A 2 14.06 17.63 -12.17
C THR A 2 13.00 16.55 -12.39
N GLY A 3 12.66 16.21 -13.64
CA GLY A 3 11.52 15.32 -13.95
C GLY A 3 11.55 13.94 -13.25
N PHE A 4 12.69 13.53 -12.71
CA PHE A 4 12.87 12.33 -11.89
C PHE A 4 11.96 12.30 -10.64
N ASP A 5 11.69 13.45 -10.02
CA ASP A 5 10.87 13.53 -8.80
C ASP A 5 9.42 13.05 -9.07
N GLY A 6 8.88 13.37 -10.26
CA GLY A 6 7.54 12.96 -10.68
C GLY A 6 7.44 11.48 -11.02
N ILE A 7 8.49 10.91 -11.61
CA ILE A 7 8.54 9.47 -11.93
C ILE A 7 8.60 8.63 -10.66
N ILE A 8 9.42 9.04 -9.67
CA ILE A 8 9.51 8.35 -8.38
C ILE A 8 8.16 8.39 -7.66
N GLY A 9 7.49 9.55 -7.63
CA GLY A 9 6.14 9.67 -7.07
C GLY A 9 5.11 8.76 -7.76
N LEU A 10 5.18 8.63 -9.09
CA LEU A 10 4.31 7.74 -9.85
C LEU A 10 4.54 6.26 -9.51
N ILE A 11 5.81 5.84 -9.36
CA ILE A 11 6.14 4.46 -8.95
C ILE A 11 5.58 4.16 -7.57
N ILE A 12 5.72 5.09 -6.62
CA ILE A 12 5.17 4.94 -5.28
C ILE A 12 3.66 4.82 -5.33
N LEU A 13 2.97 5.66 -6.09
CA LEU A 13 1.52 5.61 -6.25
C LEU A 13 1.05 4.26 -6.83
N ILE A 14 1.73 3.73 -7.84
CA ILE A 14 1.42 2.41 -8.41
C ILE A 14 1.57 1.32 -7.34
N ALA A 15 2.63 1.40 -6.53
CA ALA A 15 2.87 0.44 -5.47
C ALA A 15 1.84 0.56 -4.33
N ASP A 16 1.39 1.77 -4.00
CA ASP A 16 0.31 1.99 -3.02
C ASP A 16 -1.01 1.37 -3.49
N ILE A 17 -1.39 1.55 -4.76
CA ILE A 17 -2.58 0.92 -5.34
C ILE A 17 -2.48 -0.60 -5.24
N TRP A 18 -1.32 -1.17 -5.58
CA TRP A 18 -1.09 -2.61 -5.46
C TRP A 18 -1.23 -3.09 -4.02
N ALA A 19 -0.67 -2.36 -3.06
CA ALA A 19 -0.79 -2.66 -1.64
C ALA A 19 -2.25 -2.65 -1.17
N ILE A 20 -3.00 -1.62 -1.55
CA ILE A 20 -4.43 -1.50 -1.21
C ILE A 20 -5.24 -2.66 -1.80
N ILE A 21 -5.02 -3.02 -3.07
CA ILE A 21 -5.70 -4.17 -3.70
C ILE A 21 -5.46 -5.46 -2.89
N ASN A 22 -4.23 -5.70 -2.44
CA ASN A 22 -3.90 -6.85 -1.62
C ASN A 22 -4.57 -6.81 -0.24
N VAL A 23 -4.62 -5.63 0.39
CA VAL A 23 -5.32 -5.43 1.68
C VAL A 23 -6.79 -5.79 1.52
N PHE A 24 -7.47 -5.28 0.49
CA PHE A 24 -8.89 -5.57 0.27
C PHE A 24 -9.16 -7.01 -0.16
N GLY A 25 -8.26 -7.63 -0.92
CA GLY A 25 -8.31 -9.04 -1.31
C GLY A 25 -7.86 -10.03 -0.23
N SER A 26 -7.45 -9.54 0.94
CA SER A 26 -7.07 -10.38 2.08
C SER A 26 -8.25 -10.81 2.96
N GLY A 27 -8.03 -11.85 3.77
CA GLY A 27 -8.95 -12.28 4.82
C GLY A 27 -8.95 -11.41 6.08
N ALA A 28 -8.31 -10.24 6.06
CA ALA A 28 -8.28 -9.33 7.20
C ALA A 28 -9.68 -8.75 7.52
N SER A 29 -9.92 -8.42 8.78
CA SER A 29 -11.17 -7.75 9.19
C SER A 29 -11.31 -6.37 8.54
N THR A 30 -12.54 -5.85 8.44
CA THR A 30 -12.81 -4.52 7.87
C THR A 30 -12.02 -3.41 8.57
N GLY A 31 -11.95 -3.44 9.91
CA GLY A 31 -11.17 -2.46 10.67
C GLY A 31 -9.67 -2.51 10.34
N SER A 32 -9.11 -3.71 10.16
CA SER A 32 -7.72 -3.87 9.73
C SER A 32 -7.50 -3.33 8.32
N LYS A 33 -8.42 -3.60 7.38
CA LYS A 33 -8.34 -3.06 6.01
C LYS A 33 -8.32 -1.54 5.99
N ILE A 34 -9.17 -0.90 6.79
CA ILE A 34 -9.21 0.56 6.94
C ILE A 34 -7.88 1.08 7.50
N LEU A 35 -7.39 0.47 8.59
CA LEU A 35 -6.13 0.89 9.23
C LEU A 35 -4.93 0.81 8.28
N TRP A 36 -4.81 -0.31 7.54
CA TRP A 36 -3.74 -0.47 6.54
C TRP A 36 -3.86 0.51 5.38
N THR A 37 -5.08 0.76 4.89
CA THR A 37 -5.31 1.73 3.80
C THR A 37 -4.92 3.13 4.24
N ILE A 38 -5.32 3.56 5.45
CA ILE A 38 -4.94 4.86 6.01
C ILE A 38 -3.43 4.96 6.18
N LEU A 39 -2.78 3.92 6.72
CA LEU A 39 -1.34 3.90 6.92
C LEU A 39 -0.57 4.10 5.60
N ILE A 40 -0.97 3.39 4.53
CA ILE A 40 -0.35 3.48 3.20
C ILE A 40 -0.57 4.88 2.62
N LEU A 41 -1.79 5.43 2.65
CA LEU A 41 -2.08 6.72 2.03
C LEU A 41 -1.47 7.93 2.75
N VAL A 42 -1.42 7.89 4.08
CA VAL A 42 -0.87 9.00 4.89
C VAL A 42 0.66 8.97 4.89
N LEU A 43 1.24 7.78 4.87
CA LEU A 43 2.69 7.56 4.85
C LEU A 43 3.06 6.71 3.63
N PRO A 44 3.05 7.25 2.40
CA PRO A 44 3.22 6.46 1.18
C PRO A 44 4.49 5.60 1.20
N VAL A 45 5.66 6.19 1.48
CA VAL A 45 6.91 5.42 1.50
C VAL A 45 6.98 4.45 2.69
N VAL A 46 6.73 4.94 3.90
CA VAL A 46 6.91 4.15 5.13
C VAL A 46 5.81 3.10 5.29
N GLY A 47 4.56 3.48 5.03
CA GLY A 47 3.39 2.61 5.02
C GLY A 47 3.51 1.51 3.98
N LEU A 48 4.00 1.81 2.77
CA LEU A 48 4.30 0.79 1.75
C LEU A 48 5.39 -0.18 2.21
N ILE A 49 6.47 0.32 2.83
CA ILE A 49 7.54 -0.54 3.38
C ILE A 49 6.97 -1.46 4.47
N ILE A 50 6.22 -0.91 5.44
CA ILE A 50 5.63 -1.70 6.52
C ILE A 50 4.67 -2.75 5.94
N TRP A 51 3.82 -2.35 5.00
CA TRP A 51 2.90 -3.28 4.34
C TRP A 51 3.65 -4.35 3.55
N PHE A 52 4.79 -4.04 2.95
CA PHE A 52 5.57 -5.05 2.23
C PHE A 52 6.05 -6.19 3.14
N PHE A 53 6.41 -5.91 4.40
CA PHE A 53 6.88 -6.93 5.32
C PHE A 53 5.78 -7.57 6.17
N ALA A 54 4.77 -6.80 6.58
CA ALA A 54 3.76 -7.23 7.57
C ALA A 54 2.31 -7.04 7.11
N GLY A 55 2.12 -6.50 5.90
CA GLY A 55 0.80 -6.21 5.35
C GLY A 55 -0.01 -7.46 5.03
N PRO A 56 -1.34 -7.41 5.22
CA PRO A 56 -2.21 -8.52 4.87
C PRO A 56 -2.22 -8.66 3.34
N ARG A 57 -1.98 -9.88 2.87
CA ARG A 57 -1.95 -10.22 1.45
C ARG A 57 -3.14 -11.10 1.10
N SER A 58 -3.55 -11.05 -0.17
CA SER A 58 -4.56 -11.97 -0.66
C SER A 58 -4.01 -13.40 -0.59
N SER A 59 -4.65 -14.25 0.22
CA SER A 59 -4.44 -15.69 0.16
C SER A 59 -5.01 -16.14 -1.18
N ARG A 60 -4.16 -16.45 -2.16
CA ARG A 60 -4.65 -17.09 -3.38
C ARG A 60 -5.34 -18.39 -2.97
N ALA A 61 -6.61 -18.53 -3.32
CA ALA A 61 -7.33 -19.80 -3.26
C ALA A 61 -6.72 -20.79 -4.27
#